data_AF-A0A4V3DKI8-F1
#
_entry.id   AF-A0A4V3DKI8-F1
#
_cell.length_a   1.000
_cell.length_b   1.000
_cell.length_c   1.000
_cell.angle_alpha   90.00
_cell.angle_beta   90.00
_cell.angle_gamma   90.00
#
_symmetry.space_group_name_H-M   'P 1'
#
loop_
_entity.id
_entity.type
_entity.pdbx_description
1 polymer ?
#
loop_
_entity_poly.entity_id
_entity_poly.type
_entity_poly.pdbx_seq_one_letter_code
_entity_poly.pdbx_strand_id
1 'polypeptide(L)'
;MIAILASPIGRVLGALAVAASLMGLSWLHGHQRGAASERQAILTRSVEVLRERNRVDEQARNMDSPELCRALGGKWVLEDNDCQ
;
A
#
# COMPACT_ATOMS: atom_id res chain seq x y z
N MET A 1 44.43 23.55 18.00
CA MET A 1 43.21 22.90 17.45
C MET A 1 42.98 23.22 15.97
N ILE A 2 43.19 24.45 15.49
CA ILE A 2 42.93 24.84 14.09
C ILE A 2 43.91 24.20 13.07
N ALA A 3 45.14 23.89 13.49
CA ALA A 3 46.17 23.31 12.62
C ALA A 3 45.84 21.90 12.08
N ILE A 4 45.08 21.10 12.83
CA ILE A 4 44.71 19.73 12.43
C ILE A 4 43.67 19.77 11.30
N LEU A 5 42.73 20.72 11.35
CA LEU A 5 41.69 20.94 10.34
C LEU A 5 42.23 21.46 9.00
N ALA A 6 43.31 22.25 9.03
CA ALA A 6 43.94 22.79 7.82
C ALA A 6 44.89 21.80 7.13
N SER A 7 45.27 20.71 7.82
CA SER A 7 46.11 19.66 7.24
C SER A 7 45.35 18.88 6.15
N PRO A 8 46.06 18.32 5.15
CA PRO A 8 45.42 17.52 4.10
C PRO A 8 44.63 16.33 4.68
N ILE A 9 45.11 15.73 5.77
CA ILE A 9 44.43 14.64 6.47
C ILE A 9 43.13 15.13 7.13
N GLY A 10 43.17 16.28 7.80
CA GLY A 10 41.99 16.88 8.42
C GLY A 10 40.91 17.26 7.40
N ARG A 11 41.30 17.73 6.21
CA ARG A 11 40.38 18.03 5.11
C ARG A 11 39.71 16.79 4.55
N VAL A 12 40.45 15.70 4.35
CA VAL A 12 39.90 14.42 3.88
C VAL A 12 38.91 13.85 4.90
N LEU A 13 39.27 13.82 6.18
CA LEU A 13 38.39 13.34 7.24
C LEU A 13 37.15 14.21 7.39
N GLY A 14 37.28 15.53 7.28
CA GLY A 14 36.15 16.45 7.28
C GLY A 14 35.20 16.21 6.11
N ALA A 15 35.72 16.04 4.90
CA ALA A 15 34.92 15.75 3.71
C ALA A 15 34.19 14.40 3.83
N LEU A 16 34.86 13.37 4.34
CA LEU A 16 34.24 12.06 4.60
C LEU A 16 33.13 12.13 5.64
N ALA A 17 33.33 12.88 6.72
CA ALA A 17 32.30 13.08 7.74
C ALA A 17 31.05 13.77 7.16
N VAL A 18 31.26 14.81 6.35
CA VAL A 18 30.15 15.50 5.66
C VAL A 18 29.44 14.54 4.69
N ALA A 19 30.18 13.82 3.85
CA ALA A 19 29.58 12.87 2.91
C ALA A 19 28.79 11.76 3.63
N ALA A 20 29.34 11.19 4.69
CA ALA A 20 28.66 10.18 5.51
C ALA A 20 27.39 10.73 6.16
N SER A 21 27.42 11.96 6.67
CA SER A 21 26.25 12.61 7.26
C SER A 21 25.14 12.85 6.23
N LEU A 22 25.48 13.31 5.03
CA LEU A 22 24.51 13.51 3.94
C LEU A 22 23.90 12.19 3.47
N MET A 23 24.71 11.13 3.34
CA MET A 23 24.22 9.79 3.00
C MET A 23 23.31 9.23 4.07
N GLY A 24 23.69 9.33 5.35
CA GLY A 24 22.87 8.86 6.46
C GLY A 24 21.52 9.58 6.55
N LEU A 25 21.52 10.91 6.44
CA LEU A 25 20.30 11.71 6.47
C LEU A 25 19.38 11.41 5.28
N SER A 26 19.94 11.32 4.07
CA SER A 26 19.14 11.01 2.87
C SER A 26 18.55 9.60 2.91
N TRP A 27 19.29 8.62 3.41
CA TRP A 27 18.80 7.26 3.61
C TRP A 27 17.67 7.21 4.65
N LEU A 28 17.85 7.83 5.82
CA LEU A 28 16.82 7.88 6.87
C LEU A 28 15.53 8.51 6.35
N HIS A 29 15.66 9.63 5.65
CA HIS A 29 14.52 10.35 5.08
C HIS A 29 13.80 9.53 4.01
N GLY A 30 14.56 8.89 3.11
CA GLY A 30 14.01 7.99 2.10
C GLY A 30 13.32 6.78 2.72
N HIS A 31 13.92 6.16 3.73
CA HIS A 31 13.39 4.99 4.40
C HIS A 31 12.07 5.29 5.12
N GLN A 32 11.99 6.40 5.86
CA GLN A 32 10.75 6.80 6.54
C GLN A 32 9.62 7.06 5.55
N ARG A 33 9.91 7.74 4.43
CA ARG A 33 8.91 8.01 3.39
C ARG A 33 8.47 6.74 2.68
N GLY A 34 9.40 5.85 2.36
CA GLY A 34 9.09 4.54 1.75
C GLY A 34 8.24 3.68 2.67
N ALA A 35 8.57 3.60 3.96
CA ALA A 35 7.76 2.85 4.93
C ALA A 35 6.35 3.44 5.08
N ALA A 36 6.22 4.78 5.05
CA ALA A 36 4.92 5.44 5.09
C ALA A 36 4.11 5.20 3.81
N SER A 37 4.74 5.27 2.63
CA SER A 37 4.06 5.03 1.35
C SER A 37 3.57 3.60 1.21
N GLU A 38 4.37 2.61 1.63
CA GLU A 38 3.97 1.20 1.61
C GLU A 38 2.76 0.94 2.52
N ARG A 39 2.78 1.51 3.75
CA ARG A 39 1.63 1.42 4.66
C ARG A 39 0.38 2.04 4.07
N GLN A 40 0.50 3.21 3.42
CA GLN A 40 -0.63 3.84 2.73
C GLN A 40 -1.12 3.04 1.52
N ALA A 41 -0.21 2.43 0.75
CA ALA A 41 -0.57 1.59 -0.39
C ALA A 41 -1.36 0.35 0.04
N ILE A 42 -0.95 -0.30 1.13
CA ILE A 42 -1.66 -1.44 1.71
C ILE A 42 -3.07 -1.01 2.16
N LEU A 43 -3.18 0.08 2.93
CA LEU A 43 -4.48 0.58 3.40
C LEU A 43 -5.41 0.95 2.22
N THR A 44 -4.87 1.62 1.22
CA THR A 44 -5.63 2.01 0.01
C THR A 44 -6.14 0.78 -0.73
N ARG A 45 -5.30 -0.25 -0.89
CA ARG A 45 -5.71 -1.51 -1.51
C ARG A 45 -6.82 -2.20 -0.72
N SER A 46 -6.72 -2.24 0.60
CA SER A 46 -7.77 -2.82 1.44
C SER A 46 -9.10 -2.06 1.32
N VAL A 47 -9.06 -0.72 1.30
CA VAL A 47 -10.26 0.10 1.12
C VAL A 47 -10.89 -0.13 -0.24
N GLU A 48 -10.10 -0.26 -1.31
CA GLU A 48 -10.62 -0.50 -2.65
C GLU A 48 -11.33 -1.85 -2.75
N VAL A 49 -10.74 -2.91 -2.19
CA VAL A 49 -11.38 -4.24 -2.12
C VAL A 49 -12.71 -4.17 -1.34
N LEU A 50 -12.76 -3.41 -0.25
CA LEU A 50 -14.00 -3.23 0.52
C LEU A 50 -15.06 -2.44 -0.24
N ARG A 51 -14.66 -1.39 -0.99
CA ARG A 51 -15.58 -0.65 -1.85
C ARG A 51 -16.19 -1.54 -2.91
N GLU A 52 -15.37 -2.36 -3.57
CA GLU A 52 -15.85 -3.25 -4.61
C GLU A 52 -16.79 -4.32 -4.05
N ARG A 53 -16.48 -4.88 -2.88
CA ARG A 53 -17.39 -5.80 -2.19
C ARG A 53 -18.72 -5.15 -1.82
N ASN A 54 -18.70 -3.93 -1.28
CA ASN A 54 -19.93 -3.21 -0.97
C ASN A 54 -20.78 -2.96 -2.23
N ARG A 55 -20.14 -2.62 -3.36
CA ARG A 55 -20.83 -2.43 -4.64
C ARG A 55 -21.48 -3.73 -5.11
N VAL A 56 -20.77 -4.85 -5.03
CA VAL A 56 -21.32 -6.17 -5.40
C VAL A 56 -22.45 -6.57 -4.46
N ASP A 57 -22.31 -6.37 -3.15
CA ASP A 57 -23.35 -6.67 -2.16
C ASP A 57 -24.61 -5.82 -2.36
N GLU A 58 -24.44 -4.56 -2.77
CA GLU A 58 -25.56 -3.67 -3.10
C GLU A 58 -26.25 -4.10 -4.40
N GLN A 59 -25.49 -4.54 -5.40
CA GLN A 59 -26.06 -5.12 -6.62
C GLN A 59 -26.82 -6.43 -6.32
N ALA A 60 -26.23 -7.33 -5.54
CA ALA A 60 -26.85 -8.59 -5.16
C ALA A 60 -28.12 -8.39 -4.32
N ARG A 61 -28.13 -7.40 -3.41
CA ARG A 61 -29.33 -7.04 -2.63
C ARG A 61 -30.50 -6.53 -3.47
N ASN A 62 -30.21 -5.94 -4.63
CA ASN A 62 -31.22 -5.42 -5.54
C ASN A 62 -31.68 -6.44 -6.59
N MET A 63 -31.06 -7.62 -6.66
CA MET A 63 -31.48 -8.71 -7.56
C MET A 63 -32.59 -9.54 -6.92
N ASP A 64 -33.52 -10.03 -7.76
CA ASP A 64 -34.48 -11.05 -7.32
C ASP A 64 -33.78 -12.41 -7.13
N SER A 65 -34.37 -13.31 -6.33
CA SER A 65 -33.75 -14.62 -6.04
C SER A 65 -33.44 -15.46 -7.30
N PRO A 66 -34.31 -15.50 -8.33
CA PRO A 66 -34.00 -16.17 -9.60
C PRO A 66 -32.83 -15.54 -10.37
N GLU A 67 -32.72 -14.21 -10.40
CA GLU A 67 -31.65 -13.46 -11.05
C GLU A 67 -30.33 -13.63 -10.31
N LEU A 68 -30.35 -13.55 -8.97
CA LEU A 68 -29.18 -13.80 -8.14
C LEU A 68 -28.66 -15.23 -8.32
N CYS A 69 -29.55 -16.23 -8.33
CA CYS A 69 -29.19 -17.63 -8.57
C CYS A 69 -28.44 -17.81 -9.90
N ARG A 70 -28.96 -17.21 -10.98
CA ARG A 70 -28.32 -17.25 -12.30
C ARG A 70 -27.01 -16.48 -12.35
N ALA A 71 -26.93 -15.33 -11.69
CA ALA A 71 -25.71 -14.53 -11.60
C ALA A 71 -24.58 -15.26 -10.87
N LEU A 72 -24.91 -16.11 -9.90
CA LEU A 72 -23.98 -16.98 -9.18
C LEU A 72 -23.62 -18.27 -9.95
N GLY A 73 -24.22 -18.50 -11.12
CA GLY A 73 -23.98 -19.67 -11.97
C GLY A 73 -24.86 -20.89 -11.67
N GLY A 74 -25.84 -20.74 -10.77
CA GLY A 74 -26.82 -21.77 -10.45
C GLY A 74 -27.97 -21.81 -11.45
N LYS A 75 -28.80 -22.85 -11.33
CA LYS A 75 -30.03 -23.03 -12.09
C LYS A 75 -31.23 -22.87 -11.16
N TRP A 76 -32.06 -21.87 -11.45
CA TRP A 76 -33.31 -21.65 -10.70
C TRP A 76 -34.35 -22.73 -11.04
N VAL A 77 -34.91 -23.37 -10.00
CA VAL A 77 -35.99 -24.37 -10.13
C VAL A 77 -37.30 -23.78 -9.62
N LEU A 78 -38.25 -23.57 -10.54
CA LEU A 78 -39.53 -22.92 -10.25
C LEU A 78 -40.46 -23.73 -9.33
N GLU A 79 -40.39 -25.07 -9.37
CA GLU A 79 -41.23 -25.94 -8.53
C GLU A 79 -40.85 -25.88 -7.05
N ASP A 80 -39.55 -25.81 -6.75
CA ASP A 80 -39.03 -25.82 -5.38
C ASP A 80 -38.74 -24.39 -4.84
N ASN A 81 -38.84 -23.36 -5.69
CA ASN A 81 -38.39 -21.99 -5.40
C ASN A 81 -36.95 -21.95 -4.85
N ASP A 82 -36.07 -22.77 -5.41
CA ASP A 82 -34.70 -22.96 -4.93
C ASP A 82 -33.66 -22.86 -6.06
N CYS A 83 -32.40 -22.64 -5.66
CA CYS A 83 -31.25 -22.52 -6.53
C CYS A 83 -30.36 -23.77 -6.42
N GLN A 84 -30.11 -24.46 -7.55
CA GLN A 84 -29.22 -25.63 -7.63
C GLN A 84 -27.92 -25.35 -8.38
#